data_AF-A0A4R1SB84-F1
#
_entry.id   AF-A0A4R1SB84-F1
#
_cell.length_a   1.000
_cell.length_b   1.000
_cell.length_c   1.000
_cell.angle_alpha   90.00
_cell.angle_beta   90.00
_cell.angle_gamma   90.00
#
_symmetry.space_group_name_H-M   'P 1'
#
loop_
_entity.id
_entity.type
_entity.pdbx_description
1 polymer ?
#
loop_
_entity_poly.entity_id
_entity_poly.type
_entity_poly.pdbx_seq_one_letter_code
_entity_poly.pdbx_strand_id
1 'polypeptide(L)'
;MLRELARECGLEPAFYTSTGWGGAPVLEGEILPLYGGYAFTPWNIRADCPEQEPTHEYLFQNYHDARARCHGFDPPYSPEAYPYACCEMGGGMQCWYQARFVVPAASVTAMTLVKIAGGCNFVGYYVFHGGSQPRGKHGFLNERTNPKISYDYQAPLGEFGQVRDSYRQLKLIFMFLEEFGTLLCPMATVLPEGAVAIAPRDTAPLRYAARAAGGRGFLFLNNYQDHVAMPDRRDLQFRLELPGEIITLPRRGGLTLRRDLSAILPFNLDLDGITLKYATAQPVTCIRQPEAAVCTWFFFAPEGMTAEYALETEETDGIAVTGGTVERAGRAAWIAVEPGKESLITLTRADGSRLRLSTLTWAEAMGMWKVRLWGAERILLSDADLRVQADSLLLRRTGDEAMRLAVFPCEAAALESNCGRAAGEAVGIFREFSFRAEPWTIPLAVERVGPDKAVLRLAADGFRGLSDVLLRIHYRGDVGYAFSGGKLISDNFNNGTPWEIGLRRFYSGVVREGIELSVSPLRRGKTVFSDSAMAVQQEFVGEKIAALDAIEALPVYEIRMVRP
;
A
#
# COMPACT_ATOMS: atom_id res chain seq x y z
N MET A 1 -10.29 7.36 36.42
CA MET A 1 -9.21 6.44 36.85
C MET A 1 -8.07 6.30 35.83
N LEU A 2 -8.19 5.53 34.72
CA LEU A 2 -7.03 5.31 33.81
C LEU A 2 -6.44 6.62 33.24
N ARG A 3 -7.29 7.57 32.87
CA ARG A 3 -6.89 8.91 32.44
C ARG A 3 -6.13 9.66 33.54
N GLU A 4 -6.59 9.62 34.78
CA GLU A 4 -5.94 10.29 35.91
C GLU A 4 -4.58 9.68 36.21
N LEU A 5 -4.48 8.33 36.24
CA LEU A 5 -3.20 7.62 36.39
C LEU A 5 -2.19 7.99 35.29
N ALA A 6 -2.66 8.11 34.04
CA ALA A 6 -1.81 8.55 32.94
C ALA A 6 -1.26 9.96 33.19
N ARG A 7 -2.10 10.89 33.66
CA ARG A 7 -1.70 12.27 34.00
C ARG A 7 -0.76 12.34 35.19
N GLU A 8 -1.00 11.55 36.25
CA GLU A 8 -0.09 11.43 37.40
C GLU A 8 1.30 10.95 36.99
N CYS A 9 1.38 10.14 35.92
CA CYS A 9 2.64 9.70 35.31
C CYS A 9 3.20 10.69 34.26
N GLY A 10 2.58 11.86 34.05
CA GLY A 10 3.01 12.89 33.10
C GLY A 10 2.60 12.65 31.64
N LEU A 11 1.66 11.75 31.37
CA LEU A 11 1.12 11.50 30.02
C LEU A 11 -0.08 12.42 29.73
N GLU A 12 0.22 13.60 29.19
CA GLU A 12 -0.76 14.63 28.82
C GLU A 12 -0.77 14.87 27.30
N PRO A 13 -1.34 13.95 26.48
CA PRO A 13 -1.46 14.14 25.04
C PRO A 13 -2.50 15.21 24.70
N ALA A 14 -2.51 15.68 23.44
CA ALA A 14 -3.50 16.62 22.94
C ALA A 14 -4.95 16.10 23.06
N PHE A 15 -5.14 14.79 22.93
CA PHE A 15 -6.41 14.11 23.13
C PHE A 15 -6.17 12.66 23.57
N TYR A 16 -7.14 12.09 24.28
CA TYR A 16 -7.18 10.65 24.59
C TYR A 16 -8.02 9.94 23.54
N THR A 17 -7.80 8.64 23.35
CA THR A 17 -8.51 7.84 22.34
C THR A 17 -9.10 6.58 22.94
N SER A 18 -10.18 6.07 22.35
CA SER A 18 -10.70 4.73 22.64
C SER A 18 -11.32 4.10 21.41
N THR A 19 -11.54 2.78 21.46
CA THR A 19 -12.42 2.07 20.53
C THR A 19 -13.80 2.71 20.49
N GLY A 20 -14.33 2.96 19.28
CA GLY A 20 -15.63 3.59 19.04
C GLY A 20 -16.71 2.66 18.45
N TRP A 21 -16.39 1.39 18.21
CA TRP A 21 -17.33 0.41 17.62
C TRP A 21 -17.83 -0.61 18.66
N GLY A 22 -18.83 -1.42 18.26
CA GLY A 22 -19.30 -2.56 19.06
C GLY A 22 -19.98 -2.19 20.38
N GLY A 23 -20.55 -0.98 20.49
CA GLY A 23 -21.19 -0.49 21.70
C GLY A 23 -20.21 -0.05 22.80
N ALA A 24 -18.94 0.20 22.44
CA ALA A 24 -17.95 0.74 23.38
C ALA A 24 -18.44 2.09 23.97
N PRO A 25 -18.26 2.33 25.28
CA PRO A 25 -18.65 3.59 25.90
C PRO A 25 -17.75 4.72 25.40
N VAL A 26 -18.34 5.79 24.88
CA VAL A 26 -17.62 7.00 24.45
C VAL A 26 -17.91 8.14 25.43
N LEU A 27 -16.85 8.72 25.99
CA LEU A 27 -16.94 9.89 26.87
C LEU A 27 -16.91 11.16 26.01
N GLU A 28 -18.09 11.71 25.74
CA GLU A 28 -18.21 12.90 24.91
C GLU A 28 -17.36 14.07 25.43
N GLY A 29 -16.63 14.73 24.54
CA GLY A 29 -15.76 15.87 24.83
C GLY A 29 -14.42 15.50 25.46
N GLU A 30 -14.21 14.24 25.85
CA GLU A 30 -12.99 13.81 26.54
C GLU A 30 -12.09 12.90 25.70
N ILE A 31 -12.68 12.09 24.81
CA ILE A 31 -11.96 11.12 23.99
C ILE A 31 -12.31 11.25 22.51
N LEU A 32 -11.33 11.00 21.66
CA LEU A 32 -11.53 10.79 20.24
C LEU A 32 -11.86 9.31 19.99
N PRO A 33 -13.09 8.95 19.60
CA PRO A 33 -13.44 7.57 19.24
C PRO A 33 -12.74 7.16 17.95
N LEU A 34 -12.10 6.00 17.97
CA LEU A 34 -11.39 5.42 16.84
C LEU A 34 -12.14 4.21 16.29
N TYR A 35 -12.14 4.06 14.98
CA TYR A 35 -12.81 3.00 14.22
C TYR A 35 -11.81 2.09 13.50
N GLY A 36 -12.32 0.99 12.98
CA GLY A 36 -11.55 0.03 12.20
C GLY A 36 -12.39 -0.56 11.07
N GLY A 37 -11.76 -1.43 10.29
CA GLY A 37 -12.41 -2.14 9.20
C GLY A 37 -11.51 -3.26 8.69
N TYR A 38 -12.07 -4.45 8.50
CA TYR A 38 -11.33 -5.65 8.09
C TYR A 38 -12.07 -6.38 6.97
N ALA A 39 -11.41 -6.51 5.82
CA ALA A 39 -11.95 -7.22 4.67
C ALA A 39 -11.80 -8.74 4.77
N PHE A 40 -10.76 -9.22 5.43
CA PHE A 40 -10.51 -10.65 5.65
C PHE A 40 -10.72 -10.92 7.13
N THR A 41 -11.75 -11.69 7.46
CA THR A 41 -12.28 -11.86 8.81
C THR A 41 -12.20 -13.34 9.22
N PRO A 42 -10.99 -13.85 9.56
CA PRO A 42 -10.79 -15.27 9.86
C PRO A 42 -11.66 -15.77 11.02
N TRP A 43 -12.05 -14.88 11.95
CA TRP A 43 -12.98 -15.19 13.05
C TRP A 43 -14.41 -15.51 12.59
N ASN A 44 -14.78 -15.17 11.35
CA ASN A 44 -16.07 -15.53 10.76
C ASN A 44 -16.03 -16.89 10.03
N ILE A 45 -14.84 -17.44 9.77
CA ILE A 45 -14.69 -18.75 9.13
C ILE A 45 -14.81 -19.86 10.17
N ARG A 46 -15.70 -20.81 9.89
CA ARG A 46 -15.95 -21.98 10.72
C ARG A 46 -16.02 -23.23 9.85
N ALA A 47 -15.92 -24.41 10.46
CA ALA A 47 -16.02 -25.67 9.72
C ALA A 47 -17.36 -25.83 8.96
N ASP A 48 -18.44 -25.25 9.49
CA ASP A 48 -19.78 -25.22 8.91
C ASP A 48 -20.04 -24.02 7.99
N CYS A 49 -19.15 -23.01 8.00
CA CYS A 49 -19.19 -21.83 7.13
C CYS A 49 -17.76 -21.52 6.66
N PRO A 50 -17.22 -22.32 5.72
CA PRO A 50 -15.82 -22.24 5.32
C PRO A 50 -15.52 -21.08 4.37
N GLU A 51 -16.55 -20.50 3.77
CA GLU A 51 -16.45 -19.37 2.84
C GLU A 51 -16.84 -18.08 3.56
N GLN A 52 -16.07 -17.02 3.34
CA GLN A 52 -16.36 -15.71 3.88
C GLN A 52 -17.23 -14.92 2.89
N GLU A 53 -18.30 -14.29 3.39
CA GLU A 53 -19.11 -13.35 2.62
C GLU A 53 -18.35 -12.03 2.36
N PRO A 54 -18.59 -11.37 1.21
CA PRO A 54 -18.02 -10.07 0.90
C PRO A 54 -18.44 -9.01 1.92
N THR A 55 -17.49 -8.18 2.33
CA THR A 55 -17.72 -7.13 3.33
C THR A 55 -18.30 -5.85 2.73
N HIS A 56 -18.85 -4.99 3.58
CA HIS A 56 -19.32 -3.66 3.20
C HIS A 56 -18.21 -2.60 3.15
N GLU A 57 -16.96 -2.97 3.43
CA GLU A 57 -15.81 -2.06 3.53
C GLU A 57 -15.45 -1.36 2.19
N TYR A 58 -16.03 -1.83 1.08
CA TYR A 58 -15.79 -1.36 -0.27
C TYR A 58 -16.96 -0.58 -0.89
N LEU A 59 -17.94 -0.23 -0.05
CA LEU A 59 -19.09 0.59 -0.40
C LEU A 59 -18.92 1.97 0.23
N PHE A 60 -19.15 3.03 -0.55
CA PHE A 60 -19.05 4.40 -0.05
C PHE A 60 -20.22 4.72 0.89
N GLN A 61 -19.91 5.29 2.05
CA GLN A 61 -20.86 5.68 3.09
C GLN A 61 -20.50 7.07 3.61
N ASN A 62 -21.46 7.79 4.17
CA ASN A 62 -21.21 9.11 4.76
C ASN A 62 -21.16 9.00 6.28
N TYR A 63 -19.95 8.92 6.85
CA TYR A 63 -19.74 8.77 8.29
C TYR A 63 -19.88 10.07 9.09
N HIS A 64 -20.23 11.19 8.43
CA HIS A 64 -20.38 12.51 9.02
C HIS A 64 -21.80 13.08 8.89
N ASP A 65 -22.79 12.24 8.63
CA ASP A 65 -24.19 12.64 8.57
C ASP A 65 -25.02 11.73 9.49
N ALA A 66 -25.57 12.28 10.56
CA ALA A 66 -26.43 11.57 11.53
C ALA A 66 -27.68 10.97 10.90
N ARG A 67 -28.08 11.45 9.71
CA ARG A 67 -29.23 10.91 8.97
C ARG A 67 -28.81 9.72 8.10
N ALA A 68 -27.53 9.57 7.80
CA ALA A 68 -27.01 8.46 7.03
C ALA A 68 -26.98 7.19 7.89
N ARG A 69 -27.59 6.12 7.40
CA ARG A 69 -27.45 4.80 8.01
C ARG A 69 -26.20 4.14 7.48
N CYS A 70 -25.19 4.01 8.33
CA CYS A 70 -23.93 3.39 7.97
C CYS A 70 -23.82 1.97 8.55
N HIS A 71 -23.43 1.00 7.72
CA HIS A 71 -23.12 -0.35 8.14
C HIS A 71 -21.96 -0.34 9.15
N GLY A 72 -22.16 -0.98 10.29
CA GLY A 72 -21.14 -1.10 11.35
C GLY A 72 -20.81 0.20 12.07
N PHE A 73 -21.56 1.28 11.83
CA PHE A 73 -21.33 2.59 12.45
C PHE A 73 -22.63 3.18 12.98
N ASP A 74 -22.82 3.05 14.28
CA ASP A 74 -23.95 3.57 15.05
C ASP A 74 -23.39 4.16 16.37
N PRO A 75 -22.74 5.34 16.29
CA PRO A 75 -22.10 5.93 17.46
C PRO A 75 -23.13 6.43 18.48
N PRO A 76 -22.83 6.39 19.79
CA PRO A 76 -23.70 6.96 20.82
C PRO A 76 -23.66 8.50 20.89
N TYR A 77 -23.00 9.15 19.92
CA TYR A 77 -22.75 10.58 19.83
C TYR A 77 -23.09 11.08 18.42
N SER A 78 -23.26 12.40 18.23
CA SER A 78 -23.52 12.98 16.89
C SER A 78 -22.29 12.82 15.97
N PRO A 79 -22.38 12.12 14.82
CA PRO A 79 -21.25 11.94 13.90
C PRO A 79 -20.60 13.25 13.41
N GLU A 80 -21.34 14.35 13.40
CA GLU A 80 -20.87 15.69 13.02
C GLU A 80 -19.98 16.35 14.09
N ALA A 81 -20.05 15.89 15.35
CA ALA A 81 -19.35 16.52 16.46
C ALA A 81 -17.88 16.06 16.59
N TYR A 82 -17.50 14.97 15.93
CA TYR A 82 -16.15 14.39 15.99
C TYR A 82 -15.64 14.11 14.58
N PRO A 83 -14.33 14.21 14.33
CA PRO A 83 -13.75 13.67 13.09
C PRO A 83 -13.94 12.15 13.05
N TYR A 84 -14.34 11.60 11.90
CA TYR A 84 -14.34 10.16 11.71
C TYR A 84 -12.88 9.72 11.59
N ALA A 85 -12.44 8.90 12.54
CA ALA A 85 -11.06 8.51 12.71
C ALA A 85 -10.94 6.99 12.77
N CYS A 86 -10.04 6.42 11.97
CA CYS A 86 -9.77 4.99 11.95
C CYS A 86 -8.33 4.72 12.40
N CYS A 87 -8.13 3.84 13.38
CA CYS A 87 -6.79 3.40 13.79
C CYS A 87 -6.48 1.94 13.43
N GLU A 88 -7.51 1.15 13.18
CA GLU A 88 -7.42 -0.29 12.94
C GLU A 88 -8.04 -0.68 11.59
N MET A 89 -7.61 -0.01 10.52
CA MET A 89 -7.90 -0.52 9.18
C MET A 89 -6.95 -1.68 8.86
N GLY A 90 -7.48 -2.79 8.37
CA GLY A 90 -6.67 -3.94 7.98
C GLY A 90 -5.60 -3.57 6.93
N GLY A 91 -4.34 -3.49 7.34
CA GLY A 91 -3.19 -3.36 6.42
C GLY A 91 -2.89 -4.67 5.69
N GLY A 92 -3.46 -5.77 6.18
CA GLY A 92 -3.37 -7.12 5.69
C GLY A 92 -4.27 -8.01 6.54
N MET A 93 -3.94 -9.29 6.65
CA MET A 93 -4.49 -10.18 7.67
C MET A 93 -3.52 -11.35 7.91
N GLN A 94 -3.31 -11.68 9.19
CA GLN A 94 -2.57 -12.87 9.58
C GLN A 94 -3.28 -14.13 9.06
N CYS A 95 -2.53 -15.14 8.60
CA CYS A 95 -3.12 -16.45 8.32
C CYS A 95 -3.54 -17.12 9.64
N TRP A 96 -4.80 -17.56 9.70
CA TRP A 96 -5.31 -18.41 10.76
C TRP A 96 -5.37 -19.84 10.26
N TYR A 97 -5.30 -20.81 11.16
CA TYR A 97 -5.14 -22.21 10.76
C TYR A 97 -6.26 -22.67 9.83
N GLN A 98 -7.50 -22.27 10.10
CA GLN A 98 -8.70 -22.57 9.30
C GLN A 98 -8.97 -21.57 8.16
N ALA A 99 -8.26 -20.44 8.13
CA ALA A 99 -8.55 -19.31 7.25
C ALA A 99 -7.24 -18.72 6.71
N ARG A 100 -6.78 -19.29 5.58
CA ARG A 100 -5.47 -19.04 4.98
C ARG A 100 -5.59 -18.24 3.69
N PHE A 101 -5.93 -16.98 3.84
CA PHE A 101 -6.15 -16.08 2.71
C PHE A 101 -4.84 -15.55 2.12
N VAL A 102 -4.93 -15.08 0.89
CA VAL A 102 -3.98 -14.14 0.29
C VAL A 102 -4.68 -12.79 0.18
N VAL A 103 -4.17 -11.77 0.87
CA VAL A 103 -4.76 -10.43 0.84
C VAL A 103 -4.26 -9.66 -0.39
N PRO A 104 -5.12 -9.28 -1.34
CA PRO A 104 -4.71 -8.49 -2.50
C PRO A 104 -4.30 -7.07 -2.09
N ALA A 105 -3.27 -6.51 -2.74
CA ALA A 105 -2.87 -5.13 -2.50
C ALA A 105 -4.02 -4.12 -2.73
N ALA A 106 -4.82 -4.38 -3.78
CA ALA A 106 -6.02 -3.61 -4.10
C ALA A 106 -7.01 -3.53 -2.94
N SER A 107 -7.12 -4.59 -2.11
CA SER A 107 -8.01 -4.63 -0.94
C SER A 107 -7.67 -3.55 0.08
N VAL A 108 -6.38 -3.35 0.34
CA VAL A 108 -5.88 -2.40 1.35
C VAL A 108 -6.02 -0.96 0.83
N THR A 109 -5.68 -0.75 -0.44
CA THR A 109 -5.76 0.55 -1.11
C THR A 109 -7.21 1.01 -1.26
N ALA A 110 -8.09 0.14 -1.76
CA ALA A 110 -9.51 0.47 -1.96
C ALA A 110 -10.21 0.79 -0.63
N MET A 111 -9.95 0.03 0.44
CA MET A 111 -10.55 0.31 1.75
C MET A 111 -10.09 1.66 2.30
N THR A 112 -8.78 1.97 2.19
CA THR A 112 -8.24 3.28 2.57
C THR A 112 -8.95 4.41 1.82
N LEU A 113 -9.07 4.26 0.49
CA LEU A 113 -9.72 5.24 -0.38
C LEU A 113 -11.21 5.43 -0.04
N VAL A 114 -11.93 4.34 0.20
CA VAL A 114 -13.36 4.37 0.56
C VAL A 114 -13.58 5.06 1.91
N LYS A 115 -12.74 4.80 2.92
CA LYS A 115 -12.84 5.46 4.22
C LYS A 115 -12.56 6.97 4.12
N ILE A 116 -11.52 7.37 3.37
CA ILE A 116 -11.22 8.79 3.12
C ILE A 116 -12.41 9.46 2.42
N ALA A 117 -12.92 8.86 1.34
CA ALA A 117 -14.06 9.39 0.60
C ALA A 117 -15.33 9.47 1.47
N GLY A 118 -15.49 8.56 2.43
CA GLY A 118 -16.61 8.54 3.36
C GLY A 118 -16.54 9.56 4.49
N GLY A 119 -15.43 10.29 4.63
CA GLY A 119 -15.27 11.35 5.63
C GLY A 119 -14.06 11.19 6.54
N CYS A 120 -13.32 10.08 6.45
CA CYS A 120 -12.23 9.81 7.39
C CYS A 120 -11.10 10.84 7.29
N ASN A 121 -10.75 11.44 8.43
CA ASN A 121 -9.68 12.44 8.55
C ASN A 121 -8.48 11.94 9.36
N PHE A 122 -8.55 10.72 9.90
CA PHE A 122 -7.42 10.05 10.55
C PHE A 122 -7.37 8.61 10.04
N VAL A 123 -6.35 8.29 9.26
CA VAL A 123 -6.15 6.95 8.68
C VAL A 123 -5.02 6.22 9.41
N GLY A 124 -5.32 5.09 10.03
CA GLY A 124 -4.39 4.23 10.75
C GLY A 124 -4.63 2.75 10.45
N TYR A 125 -3.58 1.95 10.63
CA TYR A 125 -3.54 0.56 10.17
C TYR A 125 -3.19 -0.42 11.27
N TYR A 126 -3.90 -1.55 11.26
CA TYR A 126 -3.52 -2.76 11.97
C TYR A 126 -3.25 -3.88 10.96
N VAL A 127 -2.00 -4.34 10.77
CA VAL A 127 -0.75 -3.61 11.06
C VAL A 127 -0.14 -3.11 9.75
N PHE A 128 0.69 -2.07 9.84
CA PHE A 128 1.39 -1.53 8.68
C PHE A 128 2.72 -2.25 8.37
N HIS A 129 3.35 -2.80 9.41
CA HIS A 129 4.55 -3.63 9.31
C HIS A 129 4.32 -4.90 10.11
N GLY A 130 4.44 -6.04 9.43
CA GLY A 130 4.47 -7.34 10.07
C GLY A 130 5.68 -7.50 10.98
N GLY A 131 5.72 -8.58 11.73
CA GLY A 131 6.84 -8.85 12.62
C GLY A 131 6.94 -10.31 12.99
N SER A 132 7.72 -10.57 14.03
CA SER A 132 7.88 -11.89 14.62
C SER A 132 7.50 -11.80 16.10
N GLN A 133 6.72 -12.76 16.58
CA GLN A 133 6.36 -12.81 17.98
C GLN A 133 7.53 -13.30 18.82
N PRO A 134 7.88 -12.59 19.90
CA PRO A 134 8.94 -13.05 20.78
C PRO A 134 8.48 -14.31 21.52
N ARG A 135 9.44 -15.18 21.83
CA ARG A 135 9.20 -16.32 22.70
C ARG A 135 9.08 -15.82 24.15
N GLY A 136 7.96 -16.10 24.79
CA GLY A 136 7.75 -15.80 26.21
C GLY A 136 8.57 -16.72 27.14
N LYS A 137 8.61 -16.35 28.42
CA LYS A 137 9.33 -17.11 29.47
C LYS A 137 8.83 -18.54 29.63
N HIS A 138 7.52 -18.76 29.45
CA HIS A 138 6.85 -20.05 29.70
C HIS A 138 6.28 -20.71 28.44
N GLY A 139 6.45 -20.09 27.25
CA GLY A 139 5.85 -20.60 26.02
C GLY A 139 5.82 -19.57 24.90
N PHE A 140 5.10 -19.88 23.83
CA PHE A 140 4.80 -18.93 22.76
C PHE A 140 3.71 -17.95 23.22
N LEU A 141 3.75 -16.73 22.68
CA LEU A 141 2.81 -15.67 23.04
C LEU A 141 1.57 -15.63 22.15
N ASN A 142 1.60 -16.29 20.97
CA ASN A 142 0.42 -16.36 20.11
C ASN A 142 -0.63 -17.34 20.61
N GLU A 143 -1.85 -17.11 20.14
CA GLU A 143 -2.93 -18.08 20.18
C GLU A 143 -2.61 -19.30 19.31
N ARG A 144 -3.21 -20.46 19.64
CA ARG A 144 -2.92 -21.75 18.98
C ARG A 144 -3.39 -21.83 17.53
N THR A 145 -4.27 -20.92 17.13
CA THR A 145 -4.87 -20.81 15.79
C THR A 145 -4.01 -20.04 14.80
N ASN A 146 -2.85 -19.53 15.21
CA ASN A 146 -1.94 -18.74 14.40
C ASN A 146 -0.51 -19.32 14.44
N PRO A 147 0.37 -18.91 13.51
CA PRO A 147 1.80 -19.23 13.60
C PRO A 147 2.37 -18.80 14.95
N LYS A 148 3.26 -19.60 15.52
CA LYS A 148 3.88 -19.38 16.83
C LYS A 148 4.89 -18.22 16.82
N ILE A 149 5.55 -18.00 15.69
CA ILE A 149 6.57 -16.96 15.51
C ILE A 149 6.11 -15.96 14.47
N SER A 150 5.70 -16.39 13.27
CA SER A 150 5.42 -15.42 12.20
C SER A 150 4.21 -14.54 12.54
N TYR A 151 4.40 -13.24 12.39
CA TYR A 151 3.34 -12.22 12.45
C TYR A 151 3.46 -11.29 11.25
N ASP A 152 3.77 -11.86 10.08
CA ASP A 152 3.92 -11.12 8.82
C ASP A 152 2.67 -10.32 8.44
N TYR A 153 1.50 -10.82 8.83
CA TYR A 153 0.19 -10.19 8.65
C TYR A 153 -0.17 -9.90 7.19
N GLN A 154 0.64 -10.27 6.20
CA GLN A 154 0.51 -9.79 4.82
C GLN A 154 0.47 -8.25 4.74
N ALA A 155 1.07 -7.57 5.73
CA ALA A 155 1.07 -6.12 5.87
C ALA A 155 1.87 -5.43 4.73
N PRO A 156 1.68 -4.11 4.51
CA PRO A 156 2.41 -3.36 3.50
C PRO A 156 3.93 -3.53 3.58
N LEU A 157 4.47 -3.58 4.79
CA LEU A 157 5.82 -4.05 5.06
C LEU A 157 5.75 -5.46 5.68
N GLY A 158 6.43 -6.43 5.09
CA GLY A 158 6.47 -7.82 5.59
C GLY A 158 7.33 -8.00 6.84
N GLU A 159 7.29 -9.19 7.44
CA GLU A 159 7.98 -9.56 8.70
C GLU A 159 9.49 -9.21 8.73
N PHE A 160 10.13 -9.22 7.56
CA PHE A 160 11.56 -8.94 7.38
C PHE A 160 11.83 -7.63 6.64
N GLY A 161 10.82 -6.74 6.58
CA GLY A 161 10.90 -5.45 5.92
C GLY A 161 10.82 -5.53 4.39
N GLN A 162 10.18 -6.57 3.85
CA GLN A 162 9.85 -6.64 2.43
C GLN A 162 8.80 -5.57 2.09
N VAL A 163 9.03 -4.79 1.04
CA VAL A 163 8.07 -3.78 0.59
C VAL A 163 7.11 -4.39 -0.42
N ARG A 164 5.82 -4.45 -0.08
CA ARG A 164 4.75 -5.02 -0.93
C ARG A 164 4.05 -3.95 -1.76
N ASP A 165 3.27 -4.39 -2.75
CA ASP A 165 2.52 -3.48 -3.62
C ASP A 165 1.50 -2.65 -2.85
N SER A 166 0.91 -3.16 -1.77
CA SER A 166 0.04 -2.37 -0.90
C SER A 166 0.76 -1.16 -0.30
N TYR A 167 2.04 -1.29 0.08
CA TYR A 167 2.84 -0.14 0.53
C TYR A 167 3.01 0.88 -0.58
N ARG A 168 3.37 0.43 -1.80
CA ARG A 168 3.61 1.32 -2.94
C ARG A 168 2.36 2.07 -3.36
N GLN A 169 1.20 1.42 -3.35
CA GLN A 169 -0.09 2.03 -3.64
C GLN A 169 -0.53 3.01 -2.54
N LEU A 170 -0.43 2.62 -1.26
CA LEU A 170 -0.79 3.49 -0.14
C LEU A 170 0.09 4.74 -0.06
N LYS A 171 1.38 4.62 -0.36
CA LYS A 171 2.33 5.74 -0.39
C LYS A 171 1.86 6.86 -1.33
N LEU A 172 1.23 6.52 -2.46
CA LEU A 172 0.63 7.52 -3.36
C LEU A 172 -0.54 8.27 -2.70
N ILE A 173 -1.39 7.56 -1.97
CA ILE A 173 -2.47 8.17 -1.18
C ILE A 173 -1.89 9.03 -0.06
N PHE A 174 -0.83 8.61 0.61
CA PHE A 174 -0.22 9.39 1.69
C PHE A 174 0.41 10.68 1.18
N MET A 175 1.12 10.65 0.06
CA MET A 175 1.63 11.89 -0.56
C MET A 175 0.49 12.82 -0.97
N PHE A 176 -0.62 12.27 -1.47
CA PHE A 176 -1.84 13.03 -1.73
C PHE A 176 -2.42 13.65 -0.45
N LEU A 177 -2.53 12.90 0.64
CA LEU A 177 -3.06 13.43 1.90
C LEU A 177 -2.14 14.47 2.53
N GLU A 178 -0.82 14.34 2.41
CA GLU A 178 0.15 15.35 2.84
C GLU A 178 0.00 16.66 2.06
N GLU A 179 -0.22 16.59 0.74
CA GLU A 179 -0.37 17.80 -0.09
C GLU A 179 -1.77 18.43 0.03
N PHE A 180 -2.82 17.60 0.07
CA PHE A 180 -4.20 18.07 -0.03
C PHE A 180 -4.99 17.97 1.27
N GLY A 181 -4.40 17.50 2.37
CA GLY A 181 -5.09 17.25 3.64
C GLY A 181 -5.82 18.49 4.18
N THR A 182 -5.18 19.66 4.16
CA THR A 182 -5.82 20.92 4.58
C THR A 182 -7.04 21.28 3.73
N LEU A 183 -6.99 20.99 2.43
CA LEU A 183 -8.10 21.21 1.52
C LEU A 183 -9.21 20.16 1.68
N LEU A 184 -8.83 18.90 1.92
CA LEU A 184 -9.72 17.75 1.97
C LEU A 184 -10.50 17.64 3.29
N CYS A 185 -9.86 17.89 4.43
CA CYS A 185 -10.47 17.76 5.76
C CYS A 185 -11.82 18.48 5.92
N PRO A 186 -12.00 19.75 5.47
CA PRO A 186 -13.28 20.45 5.60
C PRO A 186 -14.33 20.06 4.54
N MET A 187 -13.99 19.21 3.56
CA MET A 187 -14.92 18.81 2.51
C MET A 187 -15.94 17.79 3.01
N ALA A 188 -17.20 17.98 2.63
CA ALA A 188 -18.28 17.06 2.94
C ALA A 188 -18.26 15.86 1.96
N THR A 189 -18.69 14.70 2.46
CA THR A 189 -18.95 13.51 1.64
C THR A 189 -20.26 13.69 0.87
N VAL A 190 -20.22 13.45 -0.44
CA VAL A 190 -21.39 13.46 -1.33
C VAL A 190 -21.48 12.11 -2.02
N LEU A 191 -22.63 11.43 -1.85
CA LEU A 191 -22.90 10.13 -2.46
C LEU A 191 -23.87 10.30 -3.63
N PRO A 192 -23.72 9.52 -4.71
CA PRO A 192 -24.71 9.49 -5.77
C PRO A 192 -26.00 8.80 -5.30
N GLU A 193 -27.10 9.08 -6.00
CA GLU A 193 -28.38 8.42 -5.74
C GLU A 193 -28.23 6.89 -5.84
N GLY A 194 -28.81 6.17 -4.88
CA GLY A 194 -28.75 4.71 -4.82
C GLY A 194 -27.46 4.12 -4.23
N ALA A 195 -26.42 4.92 -3.95
CA ALA A 195 -25.14 4.41 -3.43
C ALA A 195 -25.29 3.55 -2.17
N VAL A 196 -26.14 3.99 -1.24
CA VAL A 196 -26.37 3.32 0.06
C VAL A 196 -27.19 2.03 -0.05
N ALA A 197 -27.80 1.76 -1.21
CA ALA A 197 -28.58 0.55 -1.46
C ALA A 197 -27.77 -0.56 -2.15
N ILE A 198 -26.54 -0.26 -2.59
CA ILE A 198 -25.67 -1.24 -3.24
C ILE A 198 -25.28 -2.31 -2.22
N ALA A 199 -25.56 -3.58 -2.53
CA ALA A 199 -25.10 -4.70 -1.71
C ALA A 199 -23.65 -5.08 -2.07
N PRO A 200 -22.85 -5.66 -1.15
CA PRO A 200 -21.47 -6.07 -1.45
C PRO A 200 -21.35 -7.00 -2.67
N ARG A 201 -22.30 -7.93 -2.86
CA ARG A 201 -22.37 -8.84 -4.00
C ARG A 201 -22.83 -8.19 -5.31
N ASP A 202 -23.36 -6.97 -5.26
CA ASP A 202 -23.80 -6.26 -6.45
C ASP A 202 -22.61 -5.70 -7.22
N THR A 203 -22.39 -6.26 -8.39
CA THR A 203 -21.31 -5.92 -9.31
C THR A 203 -21.79 -5.08 -10.48
N ALA A 204 -23.08 -4.79 -10.60
CA ALA A 204 -23.61 -3.99 -11.71
C ALA A 204 -23.30 -2.48 -11.56
N PRO A 205 -23.61 -1.81 -10.44
CA PRO A 205 -23.43 -0.36 -10.31
C PRO A 205 -21.96 0.02 -10.16
N LEU A 206 -21.59 1.18 -10.73
CA LEU A 206 -20.33 1.84 -10.44
C LEU A 206 -20.35 2.36 -9.00
N ARG A 207 -19.24 2.23 -8.28
CA ARG A 207 -19.09 2.74 -6.92
C ARG A 207 -18.22 3.98 -6.95
N TYR A 208 -18.80 5.10 -6.52
CA TYR A 208 -18.10 6.37 -6.46
C TYR A 208 -18.70 7.29 -5.38
N ALA A 209 -17.91 8.25 -4.94
CA ALA A 209 -18.31 9.32 -4.03
C ALA A 209 -17.48 10.58 -4.31
N ALA A 210 -17.91 11.74 -3.83
CA ALA A 210 -17.08 12.95 -3.87
C ALA A 210 -16.81 13.47 -2.44
N ARG A 211 -15.63 14.03 -2.22
CA ARG A 211 -15.39 15.00 -1.14
C ARG A 211 -15.41 16.38 -1.78
N ALA A 212 -16.35 17.23 -1.39
CA ALA A 212 -16.53 18.54 -2.00
C ALA A 212 -16.84 19.66 -0.99
N ALA A 213 -16.37 20.87 -1.29
CA ALA A 213 -16.76 22.10 -0.60
C ALA A 213 -16.60 23.30 -1.55
N GLY A 214 -17.53 24.26 -1.53
CA GLY A 214 -17.40 25.50 -2.29
C GLY A 214 -17.19 25.32 -3.80
N GLY A 215 -17.83 24.31 -4.41
CA GLY A 215 -17.76 24.05 -5.85
C GLY A 215 -16.47 23.35 -6.32
N ARG A 216 -15.59 22.90 -5.42
CA ARG A 216 -14.37 22.15 -5.74
C ARG A 216 -14.25 20.87 -4.94
N GLY A 217 -13.41 19.94 -5.39
CA GLY A 217 -13.22 18.70 -4.66
C GLY A 217 -12.53 17.59 -5.44
N PHE A 218 -12.77 16.37 -4.95
CA PHE A 218 -12.21 15.15 -5.50
C PHE A 218 -13.31 14.10 -5.66
N LEU A 219 -13.34 13.46 -6.82
CA LEU A 219 -14.17 12.31 -7.15
C LEU A 219 -13.38 11.02 -6.88
N PHE A 220 -13.90 10.18 -6.01
CA PHE A 220 -13.32 8.91 -5.60
C PHE A 220 -14.03 7.77 -6.31
N LEU A 221 -13.27 6.92 -6.99
CA LEU A 221 -13.78 5.76 -7.74
C LEU A 221 -13.24 4.47 -7.13
N ASN A 222 -14.09 3.46 -6.99
CA ASN A 222 -13.69 2.13 -6.54
C ASN A 222 -14.26 1.04 -7.46
N ASN A 223 -13.40 0.15 -7.97
CA ASN A 223 -13.79 -1.05 -8.71
C ASN A 223 -13.18 -2.33 -8.13
N TYR A 224 -13.02 -2.36 -6.81
CA TYR A 224 -12.65 -3.53 -6.03
C TYR A 224 -13.78 -3.92 -5.05
N GLN A 225 -13.97 -5.21 -4.86
CA GLN A 225 -14.78 -5.82 -3.81
C GLN A 225 -14.04 -7.07 -3.31
N ASP A 226 -13.92 -7.25 -2.01
CA ASP A 226 -13.37 -8.50 -1.47
C ASP A 226 -14.32 -9.68 -1.76
N HIS A 227 -13.76 -10.87 -1.98
CA HIS A 227 -14.52 -12.12 -2.19
C HIS A 227 -15.46 -12.14 -3.43
N VAL A 228 -15.49 -11.09 -4.25
CA VAL A 228 -16.30 -10.99 -5.47
C VAL A 228 -15.48 -10.36 -6.59
N ALA A 229 -15.44 -11.00 -7.75
CA ALA A 229 -14.75 -10.45 -8.91
C ALA A 229 -15.56 -9.30 -9.54
N MET A 230 -14.93 -8.14 -9.71
CA MET A 230 -15.52 -6.98 -10.39
C MET A 230 -15.15 -7.00 -11.89
N PRO A 231 -16.05 -6.58 -12.79
CA PRO A 231 -15.71 -6.40 -14.21
C PRO A 231 -14.95 -5.09 -14.44
N ASP A 232 -14.23 -4.99 -15.55
CA ASP A 232 -13.76 -3.69 -16.05
C ASP A 232 -14.95 -2.77 -16.34
N ARG A 233 -14.83 -1.50 -15.97
CA ARG A 233 -15.80 -0.45 -16.31
C ARG A 233 -15.27 0.34 -17.48
N ARG A 234 -15.99 0.30 -18.61
CA ARG A 234 -15.60 0.98 -19.84
C ARG A 234 -16.54 2.13 -20.13
N ASP A 235 -16.07 3.05 -20.95
CA ASP A 235 -16.85 4.18 -21.47
C ASP A 235 -17.50 5.03 -20.37
N LEU A 236 -16.82 5.16 -19.22
CA LEU A 236 -17.30 5.96 -18.09
C LEU A 236 -17.14 7.45 -18.40
N GLN A 237 -18.21 8.21 -18.22
CA GLN A 237 -18.16 9.67 -18.24
C GLN A 237 -18.95 10.20 -17.04
N PHE A 238 -18.38 11.16 -16.35
CA PHE A 238 -19.00 11.80 -15.20
C PHE A 238 -19.46 13.19 -15.57
N ARG A 239 -20.66 13.56 -15.10
CA ARG A 239 -21.19 14.90 -15.19
C ARG A 239 -21.43 15.42 -13.78
N LEU A 240 -20.62 16.40 -13.38
CA LEU A 240 -20.69 17.06 -12.08
C LEU A 240 -21.55 18.31 -12.22
N GLU A 241 -22.67 18.35 -11.51
CA GLU A 241 -23.52 19.54 -11.40
C GLU A 241 -23.08 20.35 -10.18
N LEU A 242 -22.49 21.52 -10.43
CA LEU A 242 -21.94 22.40 -9.40
C LEU A 242 -22.74 23.71 -9.39
N PRO A 243 -22.70 24.49 -8.29
CA PRO A 243 -23.28 25.82 -8.29
C PRO A 243 -22.66 26.69 -9.39
N GLY A 244 -23.45 27.04 -10.41
CA GLY A 244 -23.05 27.93 -11.50
C GLY A 244 -22.36 27.28 -12.69
N GLU A 245 -22.05 25.97 -12.67
CA GLU A 245 -21.41 25.30 -13.79
C GLU A 245 -21.67 23.78 -13.85
N ILE A 246 -21.40 23.19 -15.00
CA ILE A 246 -21.43 21.75 -15.21
C ILE A 246 -20.06 21.33 -15.75
N ILE A 247 -19.44 20.36 -15.10
CA ILE A 247 -18.18 19.77 -15.54
C ILE A 247 -18.45 18.38 -16.07
N THR A 248 -17.97 18.08 -17.27
CA THR A 248 -18.00 16.73 -17.86
C THR A 248 -16.58 16.21 -17.99
N LEU A 249 -16.28 15.06 -17.37
CA LEU A 249 -14.96 14.43 -17.37
C LEU A 249 -15.05 12.93 -17.74
N PRO A 250 -14.28 12.46 -18.74
CA PRO A 250 -13.56 13.26 -19.72
C PRO A 250 -14.51 14.10 -20.58
N ARG A 251 -14.03 15.15 -21.26
CA ARG A 251 -14.87 16.01 -22.11
C ARG A 251 -15.52 15.23 -23.24
N ARG A 252 -14.80 14.28 -23.83
CA ARG A 252 -15.26 13.44 -24.95
C ARG A 252 -14.91 11.98 -24.67
N GLY A 253 -15.73 11.07 -25.20
CA GLY A 253 -15.56 9.64 -24.98
C GLY A 253 -15.78 9.25 -23.52
N GLY A 254 -15.11 8.20 -23.07
CA GLY A 254 -15.15 7.76 -21.68
C GLY A 254 -13.82 7.19 -21.21
N LEU A 255 -13.65 7.09 -19.90
CA LEU A 255 -12.49 6.45 -19.27
C LEU A 255 -12.78 4.98 -18.96
N THR A 256 -11.72 4.19 -18.87
CA THR A 256 -11.80 2.80 -18.42
C THR A 256 -11.23 2.66 -17.02
N LEU A 257 -12.06 2.23 -16.06
CA LEU A 257 -11.62 1.84 -14.73
C LEU A 257 -11.55 0.31 -14.69
N ARG A 258 -10.33 -0.24 -14.75
CA ARG A 258 -10.14 -1.70 -14.71
C ARG A 258 -10.60 -2.30 -13.39
N ARG A 259 -10.85 -3.60 -13.38
CA ARG A 259 -11.06 -4.35 -12.13
C ARG A 259 -9.89 -4.13 -11.15
N ASP A 260 -10.19 -4.21 -9.86
CA ASP A 260 -9.23 -4.10 -8.76
C ASP A 260 -8.51 -2.75 -8.65
N LEU A 261 -8.97 -1.72 -9.36
CA LEU A 261 -8.44 -0.37 -9.31
C LEU A 261 -9.36 0.60 -8.57
N SER A 262 -8.74 1.62 -8.01
CA SER A 262 -9.40 2.80 -7.43
C SER A 262 -8.67 4.06 -7.90
N ALA A 263 -9.37 5.19 -7.94
CA ALA A 263 -8.80 6.46 -8.42
C ALA A 263 -9.37 7.66 -7.66
N ILE A 264 -8.58 8.74 -7.59
CA ILE A 264 -8.97 10.04 -7.03
C ILE A 264 -8.81 11.09 -8.14
N LEU A 265 -9.92 11.66 -8.62
CA LEU A 265 -9.93 12.61 -9.74
C LEU A 265 -10.31 14.02 -9.24
N PRO A 266 -9.47 15.05 -9.45
CA PRO A 266 -9.74 16.40 -8.97
C PRO A 266 -10.71 17.15 -9.88
N PHE A 267 -11.46 18.09 -9.31
CA PHE A 267 -12.23 19.09 -10.06
C PHE A 267 -12.21 20.46 -9.37
N ASN A 268 -12.18 21.52 -10.17
CA ASN A 268 -12.02 22.91 -9.74
C ASN A 268 -10.90 23.13 -8.72
N LEU A 269 -9.76 22.47 -8.95
CA LEU A 269 -8.60 22.56 -8.08
C LEU A 269 -7.76 23.78 -8.46
N ASP A 270 -7.36 24.57 -7.48
CA ASP A 270 -6.42 25.68 -7.68
C ASP A 270 -4.97 25.15 -7.62
N LEU A 271 -4.25 25.29 -8.73
CA LEU A 271 -2.84 24.90 -8.87
C LEU A 271 -1.97 26.17 -8.86
N ASP A 272 -1.76 26.72 -7.67
CA ASP A 272 -0.96 27.93 -7.43
C ASP A 272 -1.41 29.17 -8.23
N GLY A 273 -2.72 29.32 -8.44
CA GLY A 273 -3.40 30.43 -9.14
C GLY A 273 -4.11 30.01 -10.42
N ILE A 274 -3.74 28.87 -11.02
CA ILE A 274 -4.43 28.37 -12.23
C ILE A 274 -5.48 27.33 -11.85
N THR A 275 -6.73 27.58 -12.26
CA THR A 275 -7.83 26.65 -12.05
C THR A 275 -7.72 25.43 -12.99
N LEU A 276 -7.53 24.26 -12.40
CA LEU A 276 -7.77 22.96 -13.02
C LEU A 276 -9.25 22.61 -12.90
N LYS A 277 -10.02 22.71 -14.00
CA LYS A 277 -11.44 22.33 -14.04
C LYS A 277 -11.63 20.86 -13.70
N TYR A 278 -10.83 19.99 -14.30
CA TYR A 278 -10.72 18.59 -13.92
C TYR A 278 -9.44 17.95 -14.45
N ALA A 279 -9.07 16.80 -13.90
CA ALA A 279 -8.16 15.86 -14.53
C ALA A 279 -8.69 14.41 -14.41
N THR A 280 -8.47 13.59 -15.44
CA THR A 280 -8.64 12.12 -15.34
C THR A 280 -7.35 11.43 -14.86
N ALA A 281 -6.25 12.16 -14.72
CA ALA A 281 -5.07 11.72 -13.99
C ALA A 281 -5.19 12.06 -12.50
N GLN A 282 -4.67 11.19 -11.63
CA GLN A 282 -4.73 11.37 -10.19
C GLN A 282 -3.60 12.28 -9.70
N PRO A 283 -3.88 13.36 -8.96
CA PRO A 283 -2.87 14.21 -8.34
C PRO A 283 -2.18 13.47 -7.19
N VAL A 284 -0.89 13.74 -7.00
CA VAL A 284 -0.08 13.13 -5.93
C VAL A 284 0.49 14.20 -5.01
N THR A 285 1.29 15.12 -5.53
CA THR A 285 1.97 16.16 -4.74
C THR A 285 2.58 17.21 -5.68
N CYS A 286 3.29 18.20 -5.15
CA CYS A 286 4.07 19.14 -5.94
C CYS A 286 5.48 19.40 -5.38
N ILE A 287 6.33 20.05 -6.18
CA ILE A 287 7.57 20.70 -5.77
C ILE A 287 7.47 22.18 -6.14
N ARG A 288 7.62 23.04 -5.14
CA ARG A 288 7.65 24.50 -5.30
C ARG A 288 9.10 24.98 -5.31
N GLN A 289 9.50 25.72 -6.35
CA GLN A 289 10.83 26.33 -6.50
C GLN A 289 10.69 27.86 -6.62
N PRO A 290 10.50 28.59 -5.50
CA PRO A 290 10.26 30.03 -5.52
C PRO A 290 11.35 30.84 -6.20
N GLU A 291 12.63 30.48 -6.00
CA GLU A 291 13.78 31.16 -6.61
C GLU A 291 13.77 31.09 -8.14
N ALA A 292 13.21 30.01 -8.71
CA ALA A 292 13.07 29.84 -10.15
C ALA A 292 11.69 30.30 -10.68
N ALA A 293 10.81 30.78 -9.79
CA ALA A 293 9.40 31.05 -10.06
C ALA A 293 8.69 29.87 -10.77
N VAL A 294 8.95 28.63 -10.32
CA VAL A 294 8.34 27.41 -10.88
C VAL A 294 7.65 26.60 -9.80
N CYS A 295 6.41 26.17 -10.05
CA CYS A 295 5.78 25.07 -9.32
C CYS A 295 5.56 23.88 -10.26
N THR A 296 5.92 22.67 -9.82
CA THR A 296 5.71 21.44 -10.58
C THR A 296 4.81 20.49 -9.80
N TRP A 297 3.62 20.24 -10.32
CA TRP A 297 2.68 19.25 -9.81
C TRP A 297 2.89 17.90 -10.47
N PHE A 298 2.76 16.85 -9.67
CA PHE A 298 2.91 15.46 -10.09
C PHE A 298 1.57 14.76 -10.05
N PHE A 299 1.23 14.15 -11.18
CA PHE A 299 0.06 13.33 -11.39
C PHE A 299 0.51 11.97 -11.91
N PHE A 300 -0.36 10.97 -11.84
CA PHE A 300 -0.20 9.73 -12.59
C PHE A 300 -1.51 9.33 -13.27
N ALA A 301 -1.40 8.62 -14.39
CA ALA A 301 -2.53 7.97 -15.01
C ALA A 301 -2.77 6.60 -14.35
N PRO A 302 -3.92 6.34 -13.69
CA PRO A 302 -4.26 5.01 -13.23
C PRO A 302 -4.25 4.01 -14.40
N GLU A 303 -3.92 2.75 -14.12
CA GLU A 303 -3.69 1.78 -15.19
C GLU A 303 -4.93 1.58 -16.07
N GLY A 304 -4.78 1.81 -17.38
CA GLY A 304 -5.86 1.70 -18.36
C GLY A 304 -6.72 2.96 -18.53
N MET A 305 -6.49 4.02 -17.75
CA MET A 305 -7.13 5.33 -17.94
C MET A 305 -6.31 6.23 -18.86
N THR A 306 -6.99 6.94 -19.75
CA THR A 306 -6.38 8.02 -20.54
C THR A 306 -6.29 9.28 -19.68
N ALA A 307 -5.14 9.96 -19.68
CA ALA A 307 -4.95 11.22 -18.97
C ALA A 307 -5.43 12.40 -19.83
N GLU A 308 -6.38 13.16 -19.29
CA GLU A 308 -6.92 14.39 -19.84
C GLU A 308 -6.98 15.45 -18.75
N TYR A 309 -6.59 16.67 -19.09
CA TYR A 309 -6.65 17.85 -18.22
C TYR A 309 -7.52 18.92 -18.87
N ALA A 310 -8.37 19.57 -18.10
CA ALA A 310 -9.06 20.79 -18.51
C ALA A 310 -8.64 21.95 -17.60
N LEU A 311 -8.10 23.01 -18.19
CA LEU A 311 -7.52 24.15 -17.48
C LEU A 311 -8.19 25.45 -17.93
N GLU A 312 -8.38 26.38 -16.99
CA GLU A 312 -8.65 27.78 -17.31
C GLU A 312 -7.34 28.46 -17.71
N THR A 313 -7.37 29.24 -18.79
CA THR A 313 -6.17 29.79 -19.44
C THR A 313 -6.15 31.32 -19.46
N GLU A 314 -7.07 31.99 -18.75
CA GLU A 314 -7.10 33.46 -18.67
C GLU A 314 -5.83 34.03 -18.08
N GLU A 315 -5.26 33.34 -17.09
CA GLU A 315 -4.05 33.77 -16.39
C GLU A 315 -2.75 33.28 -17.06
N THR A 316 -2.83 32.72 -18.27
CA THR A 316 -1.68 32.10 -18.95
C THR A 316 -1.42 32.76 -20.30
N ASP A 317 -0.17 33.19 -20.53
CA ASP A 317 0.30 33.71 -21.81
C ASP A 317 0.72 32.58 -22.77
N GLY A 318 1.13 31.43 -22.22
CA GLY A 318 1.65 30.32 -23.01
C GLY A 318 1.36 28.95 -22.40
N ILE A 319 1.13 27.97 -23.27
CA ILE A 319 1.00 26.55 -22.92
C ILE A 319 1.89 25.76 -23.87
N ALA A 320 2.83 24.99 -23.32
CA ALA A 320 3.65 24.02 -24.03
C ALA A 320 3.37 22.61 -23.48
N VAL A 321 3.29 21.62 -24.38
CA VAL A 321 2.98 20.23 -24.02
C VAL A 321 4.02 19.32 -24.67
N THR A 322 4.62 18.45 -23.86
CA THR A 322 5.48 17.33 -24.29
C THR A 322 4.78 16.03 -23.90
N GLY A 323 4.74 15.04 -24.81
CA GLY A 323 4.03 13.78 -24.58
C GLY A 323 2.51 13.92 -24.61
N GLY A 324 1.96 14.75 -25.49
CA GLY A 324 0.50 14.96 -25.55
C GLY A 324 0.05 15.97 -26.61
N THR A 325 -1.25 16.25 -26.63
CA THR A 325 -1.88 17.19 -27.56
C THR A 325 -2.75 18.20 -26.81
N VAL A 326 -2.81 19.43 -27.31
CA VAL A 326 -3.62 20.52 -26.73
C VAL A 326 -4.69 21.01 -27.70
N GLU A 327 -5.93 21.08 -27.23
CA GLU A 327 -7.05 21.78 -27.87
C GLU A 327 -7.37 23.03 -27.05
N ARG A 328 -7.46 24.20 -27.69
CA ARG A 328 -7.85 25.45 -27.02
C ARG A 328 -9.17 25.96 -27.58
N ALA A 329 -10.06 26.44 -26.71
CA ALA A 329 -11.24 27.18 -27.11
C ALA A 329 -11.53 28.29 -26.10
N GLY A 330 -11.49 29.54 -26.58
CA GLY A 330 -11.68 30.72 -25.73
C GLY A 330 -10.66 30.76 -24.59
N ARG A 331 -11.15 30.66 -23.37
CA ARG A 331 -10.39 30.80 -22.12
C ARG A 331 -10.11 29.44 -21.43
N ALA A 332 -10.23 28.35 -22.18
CA ALA A 332 -10.00 27.00 -21.71
C ALA A 332 -9.07 26.21 -22.64
N ALA A 333 -8.30 25.30 -22.05
CA ALA A 333 -7.50 24.31 -22.75
C ALA A 333 -7.83 22.90 -22.26
N TRP A 334 -7.89 21.96 -23.21
CA TRP A 334 -8.00 20.53 -22.96
C TRP A 334 -6.75 19.85 -23.47
N ILE A 335 -6.12 19.05 -22.61
CA ILE A 335 -4.82 18.46 -22.90
C ILE A 335 -4.91 16.97 -22.66
N ALA A 336 -4.77 16.19 -23.73
CA ALA A 336 -4.59 14.75 -23.64
C ALA A 336 -3.09 14.45 -23.48
N VAL A 337 -2.75 13.57 -22.54
CA VAL A 337 -1.35 13.26 -22.19
C VAL A 337 -1.11 11.76 -22.29
N GLU A 338 -0.03 11.40 -22.96
CA GLU A 338 0.57 10.07 -22.86
C GLU A 338 1.43 10.05 -21.59
N PRO A 339 1.12 9.24 -20.56
CA PRO A 339 1.86 9.27 -19.31
C PRO A 339 3.29 8.73 -19.44
N GLY A 340 4.25 9.37 -18.76
CA GLY A 340 5.67 9.00 -18.76
C GLY A 340 6.53 10.08 -18.11
N LYS A 341 7.77 9.74 -17.72
CA LYS A 341 8.76 10.72 -17.18
C LYS A 341 9.01 11.95 -18.07
N GLU A 342 8.83 11.81 -19.39
CA GLU A 342 9.01 12.90 -20.37
C GLU A 342 7.79 13.81 -20.51
N SER A 343 6.64 13.39 -19.97
CA SER A 343 5.35 14.03 -20.20
C SER A 343 5.18 15.23 -19.30
N LEU A 344 5.09 16.41 -19.92
CA LEU A 344 5.11 17.68 -19.24
C LEU A 344 4.18 18.70 -19.91
N ILE A 345 3.27 19.25 -19.13
CA ILE A 345 2.52 20.47 -19.48
C ILE A 345 3.22 21.63 -18.79
N THR A 346 3.54 22.71 -19.50
CA THR A 346 4.07 23.95 -18.93
C THR A 346 3.17 25.11 -19.29
N LEU A 347 2.66 25.79 -18.27
CA LEU A 347 1.86 27.00 -18.35
C LEU A 347 2.74 28.17 -17.91
N THR A 348 2.83 29.21 -18.72
CA THR A 348 3.63 30.41 -18.45
C THR A 348 2.71 31.60 -18.27
N ARG A 349 2.90 32.36 -17.18
CA ARG A 349 2.15 33.59 -16.87
C ARG A 349 2.85 34.82 -17.42
N ALA A 350 2.13 35.94 -17.44
CA ALA A 350 2.66 37.23 -17.89
C ALA A 350 3.85 37.76 -17.08
N ASP A 351 3.95 37.40 -15.80
CA ASP A 351 5.09 37.73 -14.94
C ASP A 351 6.31 36.80 -15.15
N GLY A 352 6.20 35.82 -16.06
CA GLY A 352 7.24 34.84 -16.36
C GLY A 352 7.26 33.62 -15.43
N SER A 353 6.44 33.60 -14.37
CA SER A 353 6.31 32.41 -13.52
C SER A 353 5.68 31.24 -14.27
N ARG A 354 6.00 30.01 -13.85
CA ARG A 354 5.60 28.79 -14.56
C ARG A 354 4.95 27.77 -13.63
N LEU A 355 3.82 27.24 -14.08
CA LEU A 355 3.19 26.05 -13.54
C LEU A 355 3.48 24.86 -14.47
N ARG A 356 3.94 23.75 -13.90
CA ARG A 356 4.23 22.51 -14.63
C ARG A 356 3.40 21.36 -14.12
N LEU A 357 2.87 20.52 -15.01
CA LEU A 357 2.17 19.29 -14.67
C LEU A 357 2.94 18.11 -15.28
N SER A 358 3.54 17.28 -14.43
CA SER A 358 4.23 16.04 -14.81
C SER A 358 3.25 14.88 -14.66
N THR A 359 3.04 14.10 -15.73
CA THR A 359 2.09 12.97 -15.72
C THR A 359 2.84 11.65 -15.85
N LEU A 360 2.97 10.93 -14.75
CA LEU A 360 3.69 9.65 -14.68
C LEU A 360 2.78 8.48 -15.10
N THR A 361 3.39 7.39 -15.54
CA THR A 361 2.71 6.10 -15.62
C THR A 361 2.40 5.56 -14.22
N TRP A 362 1.43 4.65 -14.13
CA TRP A 362 1.17 3.89 -12.90
C TRP A 362 2.43 3.22 -12.33
N ALA A 363 3.24 2.58 -13.19
CA ALA A 363 4.46 1.88 -12.80
C ALA A 363 5.53 2.84 -12.23
N GLU A 364 5.71 4.01 -12.85
CA GLU A 364 6.63 5.04 -12.33
C GLU A 364 6.13 5.61 -10.99
N ALA A 365 4.83 5.85 -10.86
CA ALA A 365 4.21 6.37 -9.64
C ALA A 365 4.38 5.40 -8.45
N MET A 366 4.26 4.09 -8.67
CA MET A 366 4.52 3.07 -7.64
C MET A 366 5.95 3.18 -7.04
N GLY A 367 6.91 3.62 -7.85
CA GLY A 367 8.29 3.91 -7.46
C GLY A 367 8.51 5.30 -6.84
N MET A 368 7.48 6.16 -6.78
CA MET A 368 7.63 7.58 -6.43
C MET A 368 7.79 7.83 -4.93
N TRP A 369 8.65 8.78 -4.56
CA TRP A 369 8.81 9.29 -3.20
C TRP A 369 8.96 10.81 -3.24
N LYS A 370 8.40 11.51 -2.25
CA LYS A 370 8.71 12.91 -1.95
C LYS A 370 9.49 12.95 -0.64
N VAL A 371 10.73 13.46 -0.68
CA VAL A 371 11.63 13.48 0.47
C VAL A 371 12.45 14.76 0.50
N ARG A 372 12.90 15.18 1.69
CA ARG A 372 13.96 16.18 1.80
C ARG A 372 15.32 15.48 1.78
N LEU A 373 16.13 15.76 0.77
CA LEU A 373 17.43 15.12 0.56
C LEU A 373 18.41 16.12 -0.06
N TRP A 374 19.64 16.17 0.48
CA TRP A 374 20.69 17.08 0.00
C TRP A 374 20.22 18.54 -0.02
N GLY A 375 19.67 18.99 1.11
CA GLY A 375 19.24 20.37 1.34
C GLY A 375 17.89 20.78 0.74
N ALA A 376 17.29 19.99 -0.17
CA ALA A 376 16.07 20.37 -0.90
C ALA A 376 15.00 19.27 -0.86
N GLU A 377 13.74 19.64 -1.11
CA GLU A 377 12.69 18.67 -1.42
C GLU A 377 12.90 18.08 -2.81
N ARG A 378 12.68 16.77 -2.94
CA ARG A 378 12.89 16.02 -4.18
C ARG A 378 11.80 14.98 -4.38
N ILE A 379 11.41 14.81 -5.65
CA ILE A 379 10.76 13.60 -6.15
C ILE A 379 11.84 12.61 -6.58
N LEU A 380 11.73 11.39 -6.07
CA LEU A 380 12.54 10.25 -6.47
C LEU A 380 11.64 9.20 -7.13
N LEU A 381 12.04 8.64 -8.27
CA LEU A 381 11.41 7.44 -8.86
C LEU A 381 12.44 6.32 -8.85
N SER A 382 12.09 5.15 -8.33
CA SER A 382 13.03 4.04 -8.17
C SER A 382 12.35 2.68 -8.37
N ASP A 383 13.08 1.75 -8.98
CA ASP A 383 12.71 0.32 -9.04
C ASP A 383 13.25 -0.48 -7.84
N ALA A 384 14.07 0.15 -7.00
CA ALA A 384 14.51 -0.33 -5.70
C ALA A 384 13.71 0.30 -4.55
N ASP A 385 13.71 -0.36 -3.40
CA ASP A 385 13.18 0.19 -2.16
C ASP A 385 14.10 1.28 -1.62
N LEU A 386 13.51 2.40 -1.20
CA LEU A 386 14.27 3.54 -0.72
C LEU A 386 14.20 3.64 0.80
N ARG A 387 15.33 4.00 1.41
CA ARG A 387 15.40 4.46 2.79
C ARG A 387 16.21 5.74 2.84
N VAL A 388 15.60 6.80 3.35
CA VAL A 388 16.26 8.09 3.60
C VAL A 388 16.61 8.18 5.07
N GLN A 389 17.86 8.48 5.38
CA GLN A 389 18.33 8.70 6.74
C GLN A 389 19.21 9.95 6.76
N ALA A 390 18.68 11.04 7.34
CA ALA A 390 19.26 12.38 7.23
C ALA A 390 19.52 12.73 5.76
N ASP A 391 20.77 13.02 5.38
CA ASP A 391 21.17 13.31 3.98
C ASP A 391 21.64 12.07 3.19
N SER A 392 21.52 10.86 3.75
CA SER A 392 21.87 9.62 3.06
C SER A 392 20.66 8.95 2.42
N LEU A 393 20.83 8.46 1.19
CA LEU A 393 19.83 7.69 0.46
C LEU A 393 20.36 6.26 0.25
N LEU A 394 19.53 5.29 0.60
CA LEU A 394 19.80 3.86 0.44
C LEU A 394 18.80 3.27 -0.54
N LEU A 395 19.30 2.55 -1.53
CA LEU A 395 18.51 1.76 -2.47
C LEU A 395 18.70 0.29 -2.09
N ARG A 396 17.62 -0.44 -1.92
CA ARG A 396 17.63 -1.86 -1.57
C ARG A 396 16.82 -2.66 -2.58
N ARG A 397 17.37 -3.76 -3.11
CA ARG A 397 16.66 -4.62 -4.06
C ARG A 397 16.98 -6.09 -3.81
N THR A 398 15.96 -6.93 -3.85
CA THR A 398 16.08 -8.38 -3.68
C THR A 398 16.22 -9.05 -5.05
N GLY A 399 17.23 -9.90 -5.20
CA GLY A 399 17.43 -10.77 -6.36
C GLY A 399 18.00 -10.10 -7.62
N ASP A 400 18.14 -8.78 -7.65
CA ASP A 400 18.67 -8.03 -8.80
C ASP A 400 19.66 -6.96 -8.32
N GLU A 401 20.89 -7.02 -8.83
CA GLU A 401 21.98 -6.12 -8.49
C GLU A 401 21.88 -4.74 -9.16
N ALA A 402 21.07 -4.61 -10.22
CA ALA A 402 20.88 -3.37 -10.94
C ALA A 402 19.76 -2.54 -10.29
N MET A 403 19.98 -1.24 -10.11
CA MET A 403 19.00 -0.34 -9.53
C MET A 403 19.00 0.98 -10.29
N ARG A 404 17.81 1.55 -10.53
CA ARG A 404 17.63 2.85 -11.17
C ARG A 404 17.01 3.85 -10.22
N LEU A 405 17.46 5.08 -10.34
CA LEU A 405 16.97 6.22 -9.56
C LEU A 405 16.82 7.44 -10.46
N ALA A 406 15.61 7.94 -10.62
CA ALA A 406 15.34 9.24 -11.23
C ALA A 406 15.11 10.28 -10.13
N VAL A 407 15.74 11.45 -10.24
CA VAL A 407 15.72 12.51 -9.23
C VAL A 407 15.23 13.82 -9.86
N PHE A 408 14.29 14.50 -9.19
CA PHE A 408 13.84 15.85 -9.53
C PHE A 408 13.62 16.71 -8.28
N PRO A 409 14.01 17.99 -8.27
CA PRO A 409 15.00 18.59 -9.16
C PRO A 409 16.36 17.92 -8.94
N CYS A 410 17.25 17.95 -9.93
CA CYS A 410 18.60 17.41 -9.80
C CYS A 410 19.59 18.18 -10.67
N GLU A 411 20.53 18.86 -10.02
CA GLU A 411 21.61 19.61 -10.69
C GLU A 411 22.89 18.78 -10.84
N ALA A 412 23.04 17.72 -10.04
CA ALA A 412 24.21 16.87 -10.09
C ALA A 412 24.26 16.08 -11.41
N ALA A 413 25.35 16.22 -12.15
CA ALA A 413 25.59 15.44 -13.37
C ALA A 413 25.98 13.98 -13.08
N ALA A 414 26.38 13.67 -11.85
CA ALA A 414 26.73 12.34 -11.40
C ALA A 414 26.45 12.18 -9.90
N LEU A 415 26.23 10.95 -9.44
CA LEU A 415 26.11 10.61 -8.03
C LEU A 415 27.19 9.60 -7.64
N GLU A 416 27.73 9.78 -6.44
CA GLU A 416 28.71 8.86 -5.83
C GLU A 416 28.02 7.85 -4.94
N SER A 417 28.52 6.60 -4.95
CA SER A 417 27.99 5.51 -4.14
C SER A 417 29.08 4.55 -3.68
N ASN A 418 28.73 3.61 -2.80
CA ASN A 418 29.62 2.52 -2.41
C ASN A 418 29.94 1.51 -3.54
N CYS A 419 29.26 1.57 -4.70
CA CYS A 419 29.59 0.79 -5.88
C CYS A 419 30.21 1.63 -7.02
N GLY A 420 30.55 2.89 -6.74
CA GLY A 420 31.20 3.81 -7.69
C GLY A 420 30.32 4.97 -8.11
N ARG A 421 30.84 5.74 -9.08
CA ARG A 421 30.20 6.93 -9.63
C ARG A 421 29.25 6.57 -10.78
N ALA A 422 28.00 7.03 -10.71
CA ALA A 422 27.03 6.91 -11.79
C ALA A 422 26.80 8.27 -12.47
N ALA A 423 26.98 8.33 -13.79
CA ALA A 423 26.59 9.49 -14.57
C ALA A 423 25.06 9.57 -14.70
N GLY A 424 24.52 10.78 -14.71
CA GLY A 424 23.09 11.01 -14.80
C GLY A 424 22.65 11.41 -16.21
N GLU A 425 21.61 10.75 -16.71
CA GLU A 425 20.98 11.02 -18.00
C GLU A 425 19.69 11.85 -17.81
N ALA A 426 19.46 12.84 -18.68
CA ALA A 426 18.25 13.64 -18.61
C ALA A 426 17.08 12.87 -19.25
N VAL A 427 15.98 12.69 -18.51
CA VAL A 427 14.75 12.06 -19.00
C VAL A 427 13.58 12.94 -18.57
N GLY A 428 13.05 13.72 -19.52
CA GLY A 428 12.08 14.77 -19.21
C GLY A 428 12.65 15.80 -18.24
N ILE A 429 11.96 15.98 -17.11
CA ILE A 429 12.42 16.86 -16.02
C ILE A 429 13.39 16.16 -15.07
N PHE A 430 13.51 14.83 -15.12
CA PHE A 430 14.30 14.05 -14.19
C PHE A 430 15.74 13.89 -14.66
N ARG A 431 16.63 13.64 -13.69
CA ARG A 431 17.96 13.07 -13.92
C ARG A 431 17.96 11.63 -13.45
N GLU A 432 18.17 10.68 -14.36
CA GLU A 432 18.18 9.24 -14.08
C GLU A 432 19.60 8.71 -13.94
N PHE A 433 19.80 7.88 -12.92
CA PHE A 433 21.07 7.23 -12.58
C PHE A 433 20.85 5.72 -12.53
N SER A 434 21.81 4.97 -13.06
CA SER A 434 21.84 3.51 -12.99
C SER A 434 23.03 3.06 -12.17
N PHE A 435 22.78 2.18 -11.19
CA PHE A 435 23.79 1.59 -10.33
C PHE A 435 23.77 0.07 -10.47
N ARG A 436 24.92 -0.56 -10.22
CA ARG A 436 25.06 -2.01 -10.20
C ARG A 436 25.90 -2.41 -9.00
N ALA A 437 25.30 -3.17 -8.08
CA ALA A 437 26.06 -3.79 -6.99
C ALA A 437 26.95 -4.92 -7.52
N GLU A 438 28.01 -5.27 -6.79
CA GLU A 438 28.83 -6.44 -7.11
C GLU A 438 27.96 -7.71 -6.98
N PRO A 439 27.77 -8.50 -8.06
CA PRO A 439 26.97 -9.71 -8.00
C PRO A 439 27.55 -10.70 -7.00
N TRP A 440 26.69 -11.34 -6.20
CA TRP A 440 27.14 -12.34 -5.22
C TRP A 440 26.29 -13.61 -5.30
N THR A 441 26.93 -14.76 -5.51
CA THR A 441 26.29 -16.06 -5.41
C THR A 441 26.37 -16.55 -3.98
N ILE A 442 25.22 -16.77 -3.35
CA ILE A 442 25.17 -17.16 -1.95
C ILE A 442 25.58 -18.63 -1.80
N PRO A 443 26.65 -18.95 -1.05
CA PRO A 443 27.09 -20.31 -0.78
C PRO A 443 26.16 -21.00 0.24
N LEU A 444 25.03 -21.51 -0.25
CA LEU A 444 24.06 -22.29 0.52
C LEU A 444 24.13 -23.77 0.12
N ALA A 445 24.55 -24.63 1.05
CA ALA A 445 24.41 -26.07 0.89
C ALA A 445 23.03 -26.51 1.37
N VAL A 446 22.31 -27.29 0.54
CA VAL A 446 20.98 -27.83 0.84
C VAL A 446 21.04 -29.35 0.86
N GLU A 447 20.93 -29.94 2.04
CA GLU A 447 20.88 -31.39 2.24
C GLU A 447 19.43 -31.82 2.43
N ARG A 448 18.84 -32.47 1.42
CA ARG A 448 17.47 -33.00 1.52
C ARG A 448 17.48 -34.33 2.27
N VAL A 449 16.89 -34.34 3.47
CA VAL A 449 16.76 -35.54 4.32
C VAL A 449 15.54 -36.37 3.94
N GLY A 450 14.51 -35.71 3.38
CA GLY A 450 13.29 -36.34 2.88
C GLY A 450 12.52 -35.40 1.96
N PRO A 451 11.34 -35.81 1.47
CA PRO A 451 10.51 -34.93 0.63
C PRO A 451 10.07 -33.67 1.40
N ASP A 452 9.84 -33.78 2.70
CA ASP A 452 9.30 -32.75 3.59
C ASP A 452 10.34 -32.12 4.53
N LYS A 453 11.62 -32.51 4.42
CA LYS A 453 12.70 -32.08 5.33
C LYS A 453 14.01 -31.78 4.62
N ALA A 454 14.66 -30.68 5.01
CA ALA A 454 15.98 -30.31 4.52
C ALA A 454 16.82 -29.64 5.61
N VAL A 455 18.14 -29.79 5.53
CA VAL A 455 19.11 -29.05 6.35
C VAL A 455 19.87 -28.09 5.46
N LEU A 456 19.91 -26.83 5.84
CA LEU A 456 20.58 -25.76 5.11
C LEU A 456 21.82 -25.32 5.88
N ARG A 457 22.95 -25.21 5.19
CA ARG A 457 24.20 -24.67 5.76
C ARG A 457 24.68 -23.51 4.91
N LEU A 458 24.74 -22.34 5.53
CA LEU A 458 25.25 -21.13 4.91
C LEU A 458 26.72 -20.94 5.32
N ALA A 459 27.60 -20.68 4.36
CA ALA A 459 29.00 -20.39 4.68
C ALA A 459 29.14 -19.06 5.45
N ALA A 460 30.25 -18.89 6.17
CA ALA A 460 30.50 -17.70 6.99
C ALA A 460 30.55 -16.40 6.17
N ASP A 461 30.95 -16.46 4.91
CA ASP A 461 30.95 -15.34 3.96
C ASP A 461 29.64 -15.19 3.18
N GLY A 462 28.58 -15.91 3.57
CA GLY A 462 27.31 -15.96 2.82
C GLY A 462 26.57 -14.63 2.67
N PHE A 463 26.94 -13.61 3.44
CA PHE A 463 26.38 -12.25 3.38
C PHE A 463 27.35 -11.20 2.82
N ARG A 464 28.50 -11.60 2.26
CA ARG A 464 29.49 -10.67 1.74
C ARG A 464 28.86 -9.72 0.72
N GLY A 465 28.98 -8.41 0.95
CA GLY A 465 28.44 -7.38 0.05
C GLY A 465 26.91 -7.25 0.05
N LEU A 466 26.19 -8.06 0.85
CA LEU A 466 24.73 -8.06 0.92
C LEU A 466 24.24 -7.34 2.17
N SER A 467 23.06 -6.73 2.10
CA SER A 467 22.34 -6.21 3.28
C SER A 467 21.59 -7.31 4.02
N ASP A 468 21.06 -8.30 3.30
CA ASP A 468 20.39 -9.48 3.83
C ASP A 468 20.48 -10.63 2.80
N VAL A 469 20.10 -11.83 3.25
CA VAL A 469 19.81 -12.99 2.41
C VAL A 469 18.37 -13.38 2.70
N LEU A 470 17.51 -13.32 1.68
CA LEU A 470 16.11 -13.70 1.79
C LEU A 470 15.97 -15.16 1.36
N LEU A 471 15.72 -16.06 2.32
CA LEU A 471 15.43 -17.45 2.04
C LEU A 471 13.98 -17.57 1.57
N ARG A 472 13.75 -18.04 0.35
CA ARG A 472 12.42 -18.29 -0.22
C ARG A 472 12.19 -19.79 -0.36
N ILE A 473 11.08 -20.26 0.19
CA ILE A 473 10.74 -21.68 0.26
C ILE A 473 9.36 -21.87 -0.38
N HIS A 474 9.32 -22.70 -1.42
CA HIS A 474 8.09 -23.20 -2.01
C HIS A 474 7.84 -24.61 -1.50
N TYR A 475 6.68 -24.84 -0.91
CA TYR A 475 6.34 -26.14 -0.35
C TYR A 475 4.85 -26.43 -0.50
N ARG A 476 4.53 -27.73 -0.56
CA ARG A 476 3.17 -28.25 -0.46
C ARG A 476 3.02 -29.01 0.84
N GLY A 477 2.02 -28.66 1.61
CA GLY A 477 1.78 -29.22 2.93
C GLY A 477 1.01 -28.25 3.79
N ASP A 478 0.95 -28.55 5.08
CA ASP A 478 0.13 -27.84 6.04
C ASP A 478 0.88 -26.65 6.65
N VAL A 479 1.94 -26.88 7.42
CA VAL A 479 2.74 -25.84 8.08
C VAL A 479 4.23 -26.06 7.81
N GLY A 480 4.92 -25.00 7.40
CA GLY A 480 6.38 -24.97 7.32
C GLY A 480 6.99 -24.55 8.66
N TYR A 481 8.06 -25.22 9.07
CA TYR A 481 8.82 -24.92 10.29
C TYR A 481 10.31 -24.79 9.97
N ALA A 482 10.94 -23.73 10.47
CA ALA A 482 12.38 -23.51 10.38
C ALA A 482 12.98 -23.47 11.78
N PHE A 483 13.96 -24.32 12.04
CA PHE A 483 14.69 -24.37 13.30
C PHE A 483 16.16 -24.03 13.09
N SER A 484 16.79 -23.43 14.09
CA SER A 484 18.24 -23.27 14.15
C SER A 484 18.70 -23.55 15.59
N GLY A 485 19.65 -24.48 15.76
CA GLY A 485 20.08 -24.94 17.09
C GLY A 485 18.91 -25.45 17.96
N GLY A 486 17.97 -26.18 17.35
CA GLY A 486 16.76 -26.70 18.02
C GLY A 486 15.71 -25.65 18.40
N LYS A 487 15.89 -24.38 18.02
CA LYS A 487 14.93 -23.29 18.30
C LYS A 487 14.14 -22.96 17.04
N LEU A 488 12.81 -22.89 17.15
CA LEU A 488 11.94 -22.41 16.08
C LEU A 488 12.23 -20.93 15.82
N ILE A 489 12.67 -20.59 14.60
CA ILE A 489 13.01 -19.22 14.18
C ILE A 489 11.98 -18.63 13.23
N SER A 490 11.19 -19.46 12.55
CA SER A 490 10.07 -19.04 11.70
C SER A 490 9.13 -20.23 11.47
N ASP A 491 7.84 -19.94 11.32
CA ASP A 491 6.82 -20.89 10.91
C ASP A 491 5.81 -20.22 9.98
N ASN A 492 5.24 -21.00 9.07
CA ASN A 492 4.35 -20.48 8.02
C ASN A 492 3.17 -21.43 7.81
N PHE A 493 1.95 -20.88 7.84
CA PHE A 493 0.75 -21.62 7.46
C PHE A 493 0.57 -21.47 5.95
N ASN A 494 0.55 -22.60 5.23
CA ASN A 494 0.55 -22.55 3.77
C ASN A 494 -0.75 -21.92 3.24
N ASN A 495 -0.66 -20.73 2.64
CA ASN A 495 -1.74 -20.02 1.94
C ASN A 495 -1.51 -20.00 0.41
N GLY A 496 -0.53 -20.75 -0.10
CA GLY A 496 -0.16 -20.82 -1.51
C GLY A 496 0.88 -19.80 -1.98
N THR A 497 1.32 -18.86 -1.12
CA THR A 497 2.43 -17.96 -1.46
C THR A 497 3.76 -18.52 -0.98
N PRO A 498 4.91 -18.06 -1.53
CA PRO A 498 6.22 -18.48 -1.04
C PRO A 498 6.41 -18.08 0.43
N TRP A 499 7.03 -18.97 1.21
CA TRP A 499 7.45 -18.66 2.58
C TRP A 499 8.83 -18.01 2.56
N GLU A 500 8.93 -16.79 3.09
CA GLU A 500 10.16 -16.01 3.07
C GLU A 500 10.72 -15.78 4.49
N ILE A 501 12.05 -15.88 4.64
CA ILE A 501 12.76 -15.66 5.90
C ILE A 501 13.99 -14.77 5.65
N GLY A 502 14.03 -13.59 6.28
CA GLY A 502 15.22 -12.73 6.27
C GLY A 502 16.28 -13.25 7.23
N LEU A 503 17.41 -13.72 6.71
CA LEU A 503 18.41 -14.45 7.49
C LEU A 503 19.35 -13.55 8.30
N ARG A 504 19.45 -12.24 7.99
CA ARG A 504 20.39 -11.31 8.66
C ARG A 504 20.24 -11.31 10.17
N ARG A 505 19.00 -11.30 10.69
CA ARG A 505 18.73 -11.28 12.14
C ARG A 505 19.11 -12.60 12.84
N PHE A 506 19.28 -13.68 12.08
CA PHE A 506 19.64 -15.01 12.58
C PHE A 506 21.08 -15.41 12.23
N TYR A 507 21.88 -14.50 11.66
CA TYR A 507 23.19 -14.78 11.08
C TYR A 507 24.07 -15.71 11.91
N SER A 508 24.31 -15.36 13.19
CA SER A 508 25.21 -16.11 14.06
C SER A 508 24.72 -17.54 14.33
N GLY A 509 23.41 -17.73 14.50
CA GLY A 509 22.79 -19.04 14.69
C GLY A 509 22.82 -19.86 13.40
N VAL A 510 22.43 -19.25 12.28
CA VAL A 510 22.35 -19.93 10.97
C VAL A 510 23.71 -20.37 10.46
N VAL A 511 24.76 -19.54 10.61
CA VAL A 511 26.12 -19.92 10.17
C VAL A 511 26.69 -21.04 11.05
N ARG A 512 26.40 -21.04 12.35
CA ARG A 512 26.96 -22.03 13.30
C ARG A 512 26.21 -23.35 13.30
N GLU A 513 24.88 -23.29 13.34
CA GLU A 513 24.01 -24.45 13.56
C GLU A 513 23.29 -24.90 12.27
N GLY A 514 23.25 -24.06 11.23
CA GLY A 514 22.40 -24.28 10.06
C GLY A 514 20.92 -23.97 10.32
N ILE A 515 20.09 -24.32 9.32
CA ILE A 515 18.63 -24.25 9.38
C ILE A 515 18.06 -25.64 9.08
N GLU A 516 17.21 -26.15 9.95
CA GLU A 516 16.42 -27.36 9.72
C GLU A 516 15.02 -26.94 9.27
N LEU A 517 14.65 -27.34 8.05
CA LEU A 517 13.31 -27.17 7.52
C LEU A 517 12.50 -28.45 7.68
N SER A 518 11.24 -28.30 8.08
CA SER A 518 10.27 -29.40 8.11
C SER A 518 8.90 -28.90 7.70
N VAL A 519 8.16 -29.71 6.94
CA VAL A 519 6.77 -29.43 6.54
C VAL A 519 5.84 -30.43 7.21
N SER A 520 4.82 -29.98 7.94
CA SER A 520 3.75 -30.87 8.38
C SER A 520 2.86 -31.26 7.19
N PRO A 521 2.35 -32.50 7.16
CA PRO A 521 1.55 -32.96 6.05
C PRO A 521 0.15 -32.34 6.05
N LEU A 522 -0.28 -31.85 4.88
CA LEU A 522 -1.69 -31.61 4.61
C LEU A 522 -2.39 -32.97 4.45
N ARG A 523 -3.43 -33.20 5.24
CA ARG A 523 -4.17 -34.46 5.28
C ARG A 523 -5.59 -34.26 4.78
N ARG A 524 -6.01 -35.02 3.77
CA ARG A 524 -7.40 -35.12 3.30
C ARG A 524 -7.86 -36.57 3.39
N GLY A 525 -8.68 -36.88 4.38
CA GLY A 525 -9.04 -38.27 4.71
C GLY A 525 -9.52 -38.41 6.15
N LYS A 526 -9.44 -39.62 6.70
CA LYS A 526 -9.88 -39.92 8.07
C LYS A 526 -8.81 -40.69 8.83
N THR A 527 -8.66 -40.39 10.12
CA THR A 527 -7.90 -41.24 11.03
C THR A 527 -8.78 -42.40 11.46
N VAL A 528 -8.33 -43.62 11.18
CA VAL A 528 -8.96 -44.86 11.63
C VAL A 528 -8.22 -45.34 12.88
N PHE A 529 -8.99 -45.71 13.89
CA PHE A 529 -8.48 -46.28 15.12
C PHE A 529 -8.76 -47.77 15.06
N SER A 530 -7.72 -48.61 15.14
CA SER A 530 -7.87 -50.04 15.34
C SER A 530 -7.46 -50.38 16.77
N ASP A 531 -8.41 -50.93 17.51
CA ASP A 531 -8.21 -51.28 18.91
C ASP A 531 -7.67 -52.71 18.98
N SER A 532 -6.49 -52.87 19.57
CA SER A 532 -5.97 -54.17 19.96
C SER A 532 -5.86 -54.22 21.47
N ALA A 533 -5.99 -55.40 22.08
CA ALA A 533 -5.99 -55.60 23.54
C ALA A 533 -4.75 -55.04 24.28
N MET A 534 -3.71 -54.61 23.55
CA MET A 534 -2.46 -54.09 24.06
C MET A 534 -2.13 -52.65 23.61
N ALA A 535 -2.77 -52.13 22.55
CA ALA A 535 -2.50 -50.78 22.03
C ALA A 535 -3.58 -50.33 21.02
N VAL A 536 -3.98 -49.05 21.12
CA VAL A 536 -4.73 -48.35 20.07
C VAL A 536 -3.75 -47.99 18.95
N GLN A 537 -3.91 -48.60 17.78
CA GLN A 537 -3.19 -48.19 16.58
C GLN A 537 -3.98 -47.08 15.86
N GLN A 538 -3.30 -45.98 15.56
CA GLN A 538 -3.86 -44.86 14.81
C GLN A 538 -3.25 -44.85 13.40
N GLU A 539 -4.10 -45.07 12.40
CA GLU A 539 -3.68 -45.03 10.99
C GLU A 539 -4.48 -43.94 10.26
N PHE A 540 -3.79 -43.08 9.51
CA PHE A 540 -4.46 -42.12 8.64
C PHE A 540 -4.70 -42.73 7.26
N VAL A 541 -5.96 -42.81 6.85
CA VAL A 541 -6.37 -43.27 5.52
C VAL A 541 -6.82 -42.07 4.70
N GLY A 542 -6.08 -41.77 3.63
CA GLY A 542 -6.38 -40.67 2.70
C GLY A 542 -5.13 -40.07 2.05
N GLU A 543 -5.30 -38.89 1.47
CA GLU A 543 -4.22 -38.14 0.83
C GLU A 543 -3.38 -37.41 1.88
N LYS A 544 -2.04 -37.53 1.75
CA LYS A 544 -1.05 -36.89 2.62
C LYS A 544 -0.01 -36.19 1.75
N ILE A 545 0.01 -34.85 1.78
CA ILE A 545 0.94 -34.04 0.99
C ILE A 545 1.92 -33.34 1.92
N ALA A 546 3.21 -33.61 1.77
CA ALA A 546 4.30 -32.90 2.43
C ALA A 546 5.52 -32.93 1.51
N ALA A 547 5.88 -31.78 0.94
CA ALA A 547 6.98 -31.65 0.00
C ALA A 547 7.60 -30.25 0.04
N LEU A 548 8.92 -30.17 0.08
CA LEU A 548 9.73 -28.98 -0.18
C LEU A 548 10.04 -28.94 -1.68
N ASP A 549 9.32 -28.12 -2.44
CA ASP A 549 9.44 -28.08 -3.90
C ASP A 549 10.69 -27.28 -4.33
N ALA A 550 10.88 -26.06 -3.79
CA ALA A 550 12.05 -25.23 -4.08
C ALA A 550 12.54 -24.49 -2.83
N ILE A 551 13.87 -24.32 -2.73
CA ILE A 551 14.54 -23.58 -1.67
C ILE A 551 15.58 -22.68 -2.34
N GLU A 552 15.42 -21.37 -2.20
CA GLU A 552 16.24 -20.37 -2.87
C GLU A 552 16.79 -19.38 -1.84
N ALA A 553 18.06 -19.03 -1.94
CA ALA A 553 18.64 -17.92 -1.19
C ALA A 553 18.80 -16.73 -2.13
N LEU A 554 18.03 -15.67 -1.91
CA LEU A 554 18.02 -14.48 -2.74
C LEU A 554 18.92 -13.40 -2.12
N PRO A 555 19.87 -12.82 -2.87
CA PRO A 555 20.68 -11.72 -2.37
C PRO A 555 19.81 -10.48 -2.19
N VAL A 556 20.01 -9.75 -1.09
CA VAL A 556 19.40 -8.43 -0.91
C VAL A 556 20.49 -7.38 -0.95
N TYR A 557 20.65 -6.75 -2.10
CA TYR A 557 21.67 -5.73 -2.33
C TYR A 557 21.24 -4.40 -1.69
N GLU A 558 22.21 -3.64 -1.18
CA GLU A 558 22.02 -2.25 -0.72
C GLU A 558 23.10 -1.37 -1.35
N ILE A 559 22.66 -0.28 -1.99
CA ILE A 559 23.54 0.76 -2.53
C ILE A 559 23.30 2.04 -1.74
N ARG A 560 24.37 2.59 -1.19
CA ARG A 560 24.38 3.81 -0.40
C ARG A 560 24.91 4.96 -1.23
N MET A 561 24.07 5.95 -1.46
CA MET A 561 24.47 7.22 -2.05
C MET A 561 25.24 8.05 -1.03
N VAL A 562 26.35 8.62 -1.46
CA VAL A 562 27.08 9.64 -0.71
C VAL A 562 26.53 11.00 -1.15
N ARG A 563 26.56 11.98 -0.24
CA ARG A 563 26.17 13.36 -0.57
C ARG A 563 27.00 13.84 -1.78
N PRO A 564 26.35 14.28 -2.88
CA PRO A 564 27.05 14.81 -4.04
C PRO A 564 27.73 16.16 -3.78
#